data_AF-A0AAE1QAH5-F1
#
_entry.id   AF-A0AAE1QAH5-F1
#
_cell.length_a   1.000
_cell.length_b   1.000
_cell.length_c   1.000
_cell.angle_alpha   90.00
_cell.angle_beta   90.00
_cell.angle_gamma   90.00
#
_symmetry.space_group_name_H-M   'P 1'
#
loop_
_entity.id
_entity.type
_entity.pdbx_description
1 polymer ?
#
loop_
_entity_poly.entity_id
_entity_poly.type
_entity_poly.pdbx_seq_one_letter_code
_entity_poly.pdbx_strand_id
1 'polypeptide(L)'
;MSEWSFAVASSSPRNQLSSHPKSLPLNLTTTASGVQYYDLTGVNVPEEVVLGPVKDDAGIHSNISVRGSKPCNVHSLVIMANVTLDESIVKNCHLSKITFNGYLKCQQVMTWKRENENIEMDYQTVICKDIVNLLDGVLTYPKFTKLLDHPRYNDILCPKMCECFWNLNEHDITWVTIDCDNSGLNDWNLPTLPNFRSSLTLNNNKITSMKKVIDQLEDHNNLLSVQLNHNLITSISAIPPGSLKMLSSIGLQNNRLTQLDPMVIESLFRRKGLELDLDGNSLSCGCHLYHVNRLYLTYCSDIGENPCISKYMHSRCISESDNKQIPIYEMNNLEGCKQEQIGIVINYWILVAVILGFLNIIAVGLIIDIILILSDYKGTKNTRRPMLDYIVGWISPSFKSLSGKEKNENEKGKLENVMSYLRDTSAMRPTRQRGSTKRLSTYPGFYD
;
A
#
# COMPACT_ATOMS: atom_id res chain seq x y z
N MET A 1 45.21 -25.38 -24.53
CA MET A 1 44.31 -25.86 -25.59
C MET A 1 43.60 -27.09 -25.08
N SER A 2 42.43 -26.90 -24.47
CA SER A 2 41.49 -27.97 -24.13
C SER A 2 40.27 -27.78 -25.01
N GLU A 3 39.88 -28.83 -25.75
CA GLU A 3 38.61 -28.88 -26.46
C GLU A 3 37.49 -29.11 -25.44
N TRP A 4 36.41 -28.32 -25.56
CA TRP A 4 35.22 -28.43 -24.72
C TRP A 4 34.03 -28.84 -25.59
N SER A 5 33.25 -29.81 -25.11
CA SER A 5 32.07 -30.35 -25.78
C SER A 5 30.82 -30.02 -24.95
N PHE A 6 29.80 -29.42 -25.57
CA PHE A 6 28.48 -29.18 -24.95
C PHE A 6 27.45 -30.20 -25.47
N ALA A 7 26.53 -30.62 -24.59
CA ALA A 7 25.53 -31.65 -24.88
C ALA A 7 24.14 -31.05 -25.18
N VAL A 8 23.46 -31.62 -26.19
CA VAL A 8 22.04 -31.45 -26.49
C VAL A 8 21.29 -32.64 -25.89
N ALA A 9 20.22 -32.40 -25.13
CA ALA A 9 19.41 -33.46 -24.53
C ALA A 9 18.15 -33.73 -25.37
N SER A 10 17.90 -35.00 -25.71
CA SER A 10 16.61 -35.47 -26.26
C SER A 10 15.86 -36.25 -25.19
N SER A 11 14.54 -36.06 -25.09
CA SER A 11 13.68 -36.80 -24.15
C SER A 11 12.60 -37.58 -24.89
N SER A 12 12.73 -38.91 -24.98
CA SER A 12 11.63 -39.88 -25.08
C SER A 12 12.12 -41.32 -24.79
N PRO A 13 11.31 -42.24 -24.22
CA PRO A 13 11.84 -43.41 -23.51
C PRO A 13 11.96 -44.71 -24.34
N ARG A 14 13.01 -45.49 -23.99
CA ARG A 14 13.27 -46.93 -24.21
C ARG A 14 13.08 -47.53 -25.62
N ASN A 15 14.18 -47.66 -26.37
CA ASN A 15 15.01 -48.88 -26.46
C ASN A 15 16.08 -48.76 -27.58
N GLN A 16 17.34 -49.03 -27.21
CA GLN A 16 18.47 -49.53 -28.01
C GLN A 16 18.74 -48.92 -29.42
N LEU A 17 19.75 -48.06 -29.58
CA LEU A 17 21.16 -48.37 -29.91
C LEU A 17 21.95 -47.04 -30.00
N SER A 18 23.17 -47.03 -29.46
CA SER A 18 24.04 -45.86 -29.31
C SER A 18 24.40 -45.21 -30.66
N SER A 19 23.91 -44.00 -30.91
CA SER A 19 24.60 -42.99 -31.72
C SER A 19 24.55 -41.66 -30.96
N HIS A 20 25.72 -41.12 -30.60
CA HIS A 20 25.81 -39.81 -29.97
C HIS A 20 25.37 -38.73 -30.97
N PRO A 21 24.52 -37.77 -30.59
CA PRO A 21 24.22 -36.63 -31.43
C PRO A 21 25.48 -35.79 -31.63
N LYS A 22 25.78 -35.42 -32.89
CA LYS A 22 26.85 -34.49 -33.23
C LYS A 22 26.47 -33.10 -32.73
N SER A 23 27.24 -32.55 -31.80
CA SER A 23 27.15 -31.13 -31.43
C SER A 23 27.60 -30.27 -32.61
N LEU A 24 26.80 -29.27 -32.99
CA LEU A 24 27.27 -28.22 -33.89
C LEU A 24 28.00 -27.15 -33.05
N PRO A 25 29.26 -26.80 -33.38
CA PRO A 25 29.92 -25.68 -32.74
C PRO A 25 29.25 -24.39 -33.21
N LEU A 26 28.50 -23.73 -32.32
CA LEU A 26 28.08 -22.35 -32.52
C LEU A 26 29.23 -21.42 -32.12
N ASN A 27 29.46 -20.38 -32.93
CA ASN A 27 30.47 -19.37 -32.61
C ASN A 27 29.96 -18.52 -31.43
N LEU A 28 30.47 -18.81 -30.25
CA LEU A 28 30.28 -17.99 -29.06
C LEU A 28 31.31 -16.87 -29.07
N THR A 29 30.85 -15.62 -29.00
CA THR A 29 31.74 -14.46 -28.85
C THR A 29 31.39 -13.70 -27.58
N THR A 30 32.39 -13.42 -26.75
CA THR A 30 32.22 -12.67 -25.50
C THR A 30 32.73 -11.25 -25.68
N THR A 31 31.91 -10.26 -25.37
CA THR A 31 32.33 -8.86 -25.40
C THR A 31 33.16 -8.48 -24.18
N ALA A 32 33.89 -7.37 -24.28
CA ALA A 32 34.63 -6.79 -23.16
C ALA A 32 33.73 -6.45 -21.94
N SER A 33 32.42 -6.30 -22.13
CA SER A 33 31.42 -6.10 -21.06
C SER A 33 30.84 -7.39 -20.49
N GLY A 34 31.37 -8.57 -20.85
CA GLY A 34 30.92 -9.86 -20.34
C GLY A 34 29.61 -10.39 -20.92
N VAL A 35 29.07 -9.76 -21.98
CA VAL A 35 27.89 -10.25 -22.70
C VAL A 35 28.33 -11.29 -23.72
N GLN A 36 27.71 -12.47 -23.68
CA GLN A 36 27.95 -13.55 -24.61
C GLN A 36 26.98 -13.46 -25.80
N TYR A 37 27.51 -13.66 -27.01
CA TYR A 37 26.78 -13.63 -28.26
C TYR A 37 26.83 -14.98 -28.94
N TYR A 38 25.65 -15.51 -29.30
CA TYR A 38 25.54 -16.61 -30.26
C TYR A 38 25.29 -16.02 -31.64
N ASP A 39 26.18 -16.31 -32.58
CA ASP A 39 25.95 -15.98 -33.98
C ASP A 39 25.31 -17.16 -34.72
N LEU A 40 24.05 -17.00 -35.13
CA LEU A 40 23.31 -18.00 -35.91
C LEU A 40 23.51 -17.83 -37.42
N THR A 41 24.40 -16.92 -37.84
CA THR A 41 24.73 -16.66 -39.24
C THR A 41 25.12 -17.95 -39.97
N GLY A 42 24.34 -18.31 -41.00
CA GLY A 42 24.61 -19.49 -41.85
C GLY A 42 24.26 -20.84 -41.23
N VAL A 43 23.59 -20.85 -40.08
CA VAL A 43 23.11 -22.08 -39.43
C VAL A 43 21.88 -22.61 -40.17
N ASN A 44 21.98 -23.82 -40.72
CA ASN A 44 20.88 -24.60 -41.28
C ASN A 44 20.68 -25.82 -40.39
N VAL A 45 19.80 -25.72 -39.40
CA VAL A 45 19.52 -26.82 -38.46
C VAL A 45 18.05 -27.22 -38.61
N PRO A 46 17.77 -28.44 -39.12
CA PRO A 46 16.41 -28.86 -39.45
C PRO A 46 15.54 -29.22 -38.24
N GLU A 47 16.11 -29.30 -37.03
CA GLU A 47 15.39 -29.82 -35.85
C GLU A 47 15.17 -28.74 -34.77
N GLU A 48 16.13 -28.58 -33.85
CA GLU A 48 15.93 -27.74 -32.66
C GLU A 48 17.24 -27.12 -32.18
N VAL A 49 17.21 -25.82 -31.89
CA VAL A 49 18.30 -25.07 -31.26
C VAL A 49 17.84 -24.66 -29.87
N VAL A 50 18.53 -25.15 -28.85
CA VAL A 50 18.22 -24.84 -27.45
C VAL A 50 19.27 -23.87 -26.92
N LEU A 51 18.83 -22.67 -26.52
CA LEU A 51 19.65 -21.64 -25.90
C LEU A 51 19.38 -21.65 -24.39
N GLY A 52 20.35 -22.16 -23.62
CA GLY A 52 20.30 -22.21 -22.16
C GLY A 52 21.35 -21.30 -21.51
N PRO A 53 21.26 -21.06 -20.19
CA PRO A 53 22.25 -20.28 -19.47
C PRO A 53 23.62 -20.96 -19.56
N VAL A 54 24.66 -20.18 -19.84
CA VAL A 54 26.03 -20.68 -19.96
C VAL A 54 26.69 -20.61 -18.60
N LYS A 55 27.18 -21.74 -18.12
CA LYS A 55 28.04 -21.81 -16.94
C LYS A 55 29.49 -21.90 -17.40
N ASP A 56 30.29 -20.91 -17.05
CA ASP A 56 31.74 -20.94 -17.24
C ASP A 56 32.46 -20.92 -15.88
N ASP A 57 33.79 -20.88 -15.89
CA ASP A 57 34.62 -20.84 -14.68
C ASP A 57 34.39 -19.57 -13.84
N ALA A 58 33.76 -18.53 -14.40
CA ALA A 58 33.43 -17.28 -13.72
C ALA A 58 32.00 -17.26 -13.14
N GLY A 59 31.14 -18.22 -13.49
CA GLY A 59 29.80 -18.39 -12.91
C GLY A 59 28.71 -18.70 -13.95
N ILE A 60 27.45 -18.53 -13.55
CA ILE A 60 26.31 -18.65 -14.47
C ILE A 60 26.03 -17.28 -15.07
N HIS A 61 26.25 -17.14 -16.38
CA HIS A 61 25.89 -15.94 -17.12
C HIS A 61 24.42 -16.01 -17.54
N SER A 62 23.62 -15.06 -17.07
CA SER A 62 22.17 -15.02 -17.29
C SER A 62 21.75 -14.23 -18.53
N ASN A 63 22.62 -13.38 -19.09
CA ASN A 63 22.30 -12.52 -20.23
C ASN A 63 23.01 -13.00 -21.49
N ILE A 64 22.23 -13.55 -22.42
CA ILE A 64 22.72 -14.02 -23.72
C ILE A 64 22.12 -13.13 -24.80
N SER A 65 22.95 -12.67 -25.74
CA SER A 65 22.47 -12.01 -26.95
C SER A 65 22.64 -12.95 -28.13
N VAL A 66 21.72 -12.90 -29.09
CA VAL A 66 21.79 -13.76 -30.29
C VAL A 66 21.68 -12.85 -31.49
N ARG A 67 22.54 -13.05 -32.50
CA ARG A 67 22.55 -12.28 -33.75
C ARG A 67 22.48 -13.18 -34.97
N GLY A 68 21.95 -12.67 -36.07
CA GLY A 68 21.85 -13.37 -37.36
C GLY A 68 22.14 -12.44 -38.52
N SER A 69 23.41 -12.32 -38.91
CA SER A 69 23.83 -11.40 -39.99
C SER A 69 23.59 -11.92 -41.42
N LYS A 70 23.30 -13.22 -41.57
CA LYS A 70 22.98 -13.87 -42.86
C LYS A 70 21.71 -14.71 -42.75
N PRO A 71 21.10 -15.09 -43.89
CA PRO A 71 19.97 -15.99 -43.91
C PRO A 71 20.24 -17.26 -43.11
N CYS A 72 19.31 -17.63 -42.23
CA CYS A 72 19.40 -18.86 -41.46
C CYS A 72 18.06 -19.61 -41.48
N ASN A 73 18.08 -20.94 -41.30
CA ASN A 73 16.86 -21.74 -41.25
C ASN A 73 16.92 -22.60 -39.99
N VAL A 74 16.08 -22.25 -39.02
CA VAL A 74 16.02 -22.90 -37.71
C VAL A 74 14.57 -23.30 -37.46
N HIS A 75 14.33 -24.61 -37.41
CA HIS A 75 12.95 -25.11 -37.34
C HIS A 75 12.30 -24.84 -35.97
N SER A 76 13.00 -25.13 -34.88
CA SER A 76 12.58 -24.84 -33.50
C SER A 76 13.69 -24.11 -32.74
N LEU A 77 13.39 -22.97 -32.13
CA LEU A 77 14.29 -22.24 -31.23
C LEU A 77 13.72 -22.26 -29.81
N VAL A 78 14.39 -22.91 -28.87
CA VAL A 78 13.97 -22.98 -27.46
C VAL A 78 14.87 -22.09 -26.62
N ILE A 79 14.29 -21.11 -25.93
CA ILE A 79 15.01 -20.13 -25.13
C ILE A 79 14.70 -20.39 -23.66
N MET A 80 15.71 -20.84 -22.90
CA MET A 80 15.56 -21.25 -21.49
C MET A 80 16.15 -20.23 -20.48
N ALA A 81 16.62 -19.06 -20.94
CA ALA A 81 17.24 -18.02 -20.11
C ALA A 81 16.81 -16.60 -20.54
N ASN A 82 17.30 -15.56 -19.84
CA ASN A 82 17.11 -14.18 -20.25
C ASN A 82 17.94 -13.92 -21.52
N VAL A 83 17.28 -13.93 -22.66
CA VAL A 83 17.91 -13.76 -23.97
C VAL A 83 17.43 -12.47 -24.62
N THR A 84 18.37 -11.66 -25.08
CA THR A 84 18.10 -10.49 -25.93
C THR A 84 18.25 -10.91 -27.39
N LEU A 85 17.12 -11.03 -28.08
CA LEU A 85 17.10 -11.32 -29.52
C LEU A 85 17.35 -10.03 -30.31
N ASP A 86 18.35 -10.09 -31.19
CA ASP A 86 18.60 -9.02 -32.15
C ASP A 86 17.59 -9.10 -33.31
N GLU A 87 17.15 -7.94 -33.80
CA GLU A 87 16.18 -7.84 -34.91
C GLU A 87 16.68 -8.59 -36.16
N SER A 88 17.99 -8.67 -36.34
CA SER A 88 18.62 -9.39 -37.45
C SER A 88 18.23 -10.87 -37.51
N ILE A 89 17.98 -11.53 -36.36
CA ILE A 89 17.51 -12.93 -36.35
C ILE A 89 16.10 -13.01 -36.91
N VAL A 90 15.22 -12.14 -36.45
CA VAL A 90 13.82 -12.18 -36.87
C VAL A 90 13.69 -11.85 -38.37
N LYS A 91 14.53 -10.94 -38.87
CA LYS A 91 14.56 -10.56 -40.29
C LYS A 91 15.21 -11.59 -41.20
N ASN A 92 16.31 -12.21 -40.76
CA ASN A 92 17.14 -13.03 -41.63
C ASN A 92 16.92 -14.52 -41.43
N CYS A 93 16.33 -14.96 -40.33
CA CYS A 93 16.11 -16.38 -40.07
C CYS A 93 14.67 -16.79 -40.34
N HIS A 94 14.50 -17.86 -41.11
CA HIS A 94 13.22 -18.54 -41.25
C HIS A 94 13.00 -19.41 -40.00
N LEU A 95 12.16 -18.93 -39.07
CA LEU A 95 11.83 -19.60 -37.81
C LEU A 95 10.41 -20.16 -37.91
N SER A 96 10.24 -21.48 -37.81
CA SER A 96 8.89 -22.10 -37.82
C SER A 96 8.29 -22.29 -36.43
N LYS A 97 9.10 -22.32 -35.37
CA LYS A 97 8.63 -22.43 -33.99
C LYS A 97 9.61 -21.76 -33.04
N ILE A 98 9.11 -20.94 -32.12
CA ILE A 98 9.91 -20.40 -31.00
C ILE A 98 9.22 -20.74 -29.69
N THR A 99 9.96 -21.36 -28.76
CA THR A 99 9.45 -21.73 -27.43
C THR A 99 10.24 -20.97 -26.36
N PHE A 100 9.54 -20.17 -25.56
CA PHE A 100 10.14 -19.45 -24.43
C PHE A 100 9.84 -20.17 -23.11
N ASN A 101 10.88 -20.47 -22.35
CA ASN A 101 10.81 -21.03 -20.99
C ASN A 101 11.39 -20.05 -19.95
N GLY A 102 11.39 -18.74 -20.24
CA GLY A 102 11.91 -17.68 -19.38
C GLY A 102 11.16 -16.35 -19.53
N TYR A 103 11.63 -15.30 -18.84
CA TYR A 103 11.03 -13.96 -18.91
C TYR A 103 11.55 -13.18 -20.12
N LEU A 104 10.65 -12.52 -20.86
CA LEU A 104 11.00 -11.68 -21.99
C LEU A 104 11.13 -10.23 -21.51
N LYS A 105 12.35 -9.67 -21.57
CA LYS A 105 12.61 -8.26 -21.23
C LYS A 105 12.81 -7.47 -22.52
N CYS A 106 11.87 -6.57 -22.85
CA CYS A 106 12.05 -5.63 -23.95
C CYS A 106 12.96 -4.49 -23.49
N GLN A 107 14.16 -4.40 -24.05
CA GLN A 107 15.11 -3.34 -23.70
C GLN A 107 14.90 -2.13 -24.62
N GLN A 108 14.72 -0.94 -24.03
CA GLN A 108 14.68 0.32 -24.78
C GLN A 108 16.07 0.61 -25.37
N VAL A 109 16.14 0.83 -26.68
CA VAL A 109 16.88 1.92 -27.39
C VAL A 109 16.83 1.57 -28.88
N MET A 110 15.97 2.24 -29.66
CA MET A 110 16.20 2.56 -31.09
C MET A 110 15.22 3.65 -31.54
N THR A 111 15.71 4.63 -32.31
CA THR A 111 14.89 5.63 -33.02
C THR A 111 14.53 5.13 -34.41
N TRP A 112 13.23 5.01 -34.69
CA TRP A 112 12.65 4.69 -35.99
C TRP A 112 11.98 5.94 -36.59
N LYS A 113 12.22 6.22 -37.88
CA LYS A 113 11.56 7.29 -38.62
C LYS A 113 10.84 6.67 -39.82
N ARG A 114 9.51 6.60 -39.76
CA ARG A 114 8.67 6.21 -40.90
C ARG A 114 8.44 7.44 -41.76
N GLU A 115 8.96 7.46 -42.98
CA GLU A 115 8.57 8.45 -43.98
C GLU A 115 7.13 8.14 -44.41
N ASN A 116 6.17 8.91 -43.89
CA ASN A 116 4.89 9.32 -44.53
C ASN A 116 3.65 9.43 -43.63
N GLU A 117 3.71 9.27 -42.30
CA GLU A 117 2.53 9.49 -41.45
C GLU A 117 2.85 10.24 -40.15
N ASN A 118 2.22 11.40 -39.96
CA ASN A 118 2.28 12.22 -38.74
C ASN A 118 1.39 11.60 -37.64
N ILE A 119 1.76 10.43 -37.13
CA ILE A 119 1.11 9.84 -35.95
C ILE A 119 2.18 9.63 -34.88
N GLU A 120 2.12 10.48 -33.86
CA GLU A 120 2.94 10.36 -32.65
C GLU A 120 2.31 9.29 -31.74
N MET A 121 2.85 8.07 -31.75
CA MET A 121 2.43 6.99 -30.84
C MET A 121 3.55 6.66 -29.86
N ASP A 122 3.16 6.34 -28.62
CA ASP A 122 4.05 6.00 -27.52
C ASP A 122 4.89 4.73 -27.81
N TYR A 123 6.20 4.85 -27.69
CA TYR A 123 7.21 3.93 -28.23
C TYR A 123 7.22 2.55 -27.57
N GLN A 124 6.75 2.44 -26.33
CA GLN A 124 6.67 1.14 -25.62
C GLN A 124 5.62 0.20 -26.24
N THR A 125 4.58 0.75 -26.87
CA THR A 125 3.47 -0.02 -27.45
C THR A 125 3.83 -0.66 -28.78
N VAL A 126 4.77 -0.06 -29.53
CA VAL A 126 5.09 -0.47 -30.91
C VAL A 126 6.01 -1.68 -30.96
N ILE A 127 7.01 -1.78 -30.08
CA ILE A 127 8.00 -2.87 -30.13
C ILE A 127 7.38 -4.21 -29.72
N CYS A 128 6.58 -4.25 -28.66
CA CYS A 128 5.89 -5.49 -28.26
C CYS A 128 4.83 -5.88 -29.29
N LYS A 129 4.08 -4.92 -29.82
CA LYS A 129 3.02 -5.19 -30.80
C LYS A 129 3.59 -5.64 -32.14
N ASP A 130 4.66 -5.03 -32.63
CA ASP A 130 5.28 -5.40 -33.90
C ASP A 130 6.06 -6.71 -33.82
N ILE A 131 6.73 -7.02 -32.70
CA ILE A 131 7.35 -8.34 -32.49
C ILE A 131 6.27 -9.42 -32.40
N VAL A 132 5.16 -9.16 -31.70
CA VAL A 132 4.04 -10.11 -31.62
C VAL A 132 3.36 -10.29 -32.98
N ASN A 133 3.18 -9.22 -33.76
CA ASN A 133 2.65 -9.29 -35.13
C ASN A 133 3.63 -9.98 -36.10
N LEU A 134 4.95 -9.80 -35.94
CA LEU A 134 5.96 -10.51 -36.74
C LEU A 134 6.03 -12.00 -36.41
N LEU A 135 5.71 -12.35 -35.17
CA LEU A 135 5.72 -13.72 -34.66
C LEU A 135 4.31 -14.36 -34.66
N ASP A 136 3.32 -13.67 -35.23
CA ASP A 136 1.95 -14.14 -35.34
C ASP A 136 1.93 -15.34 -36.31
N GLY A 137 1.62 -16.52 -35.79
CA GLY A 137 1.74 -17.82 -36.49
C GLY A 137 2.96 -18.68 -36.09
N VAL A 138 3.97 -18.12 -35.42
CA VAL A 138 5.20 -18.85 -35.00
C VAL A 138 5.25 -19.07 -33.47
N LEU A 139 4.63 -18.18 -32.70
CA LEU A 139 4.47 -18.34 -31.25
C LEU A 139 3.32 -19.30 -30.93
N THR A 140 3.63 -20.55 -30.62
CA THR A 140 2.68 -21.46 -29.96
C THR A 140 2.60 -21.16 -28.46
N TYR A 141 2.33 -19.91 -28.09
CA TYR A 141 2.09 -19.53 -26.71
C TYR A 141 0.69 -18.90 -26.59
N PRO A 142 -0.37 -19.70 -26.34
CA PRO A 142 -1.76 -19.23 -26.27
C PRO A 142 -2.01 -18.21 -25.14
N LYS A 143 -1.02 -17.92 -24.29
CA LYS A 143 -1.11 -16.96 -23.17
C LYS A 143 -0.86 -15.50 -23.59
N PHE A 144 -0.11 -15.25 -24.67
CA PHE A 144 0.31 -13.88 -25.02
C PHE A 144 -0.74 -13.13 -25.86
N THR A 145 -1.40 -13.83 -26.80
CA THR A 145 -2.50 -13.27 -27.61
C THR A 145 -3.69 -12.84 -26.75
N LYS A 146 -4.02 -13.62 -25.71
CA LYS A 146 -5.05 -13.24 -24.72
C LYS A 146 -4.74 -11.96 -23.93
N LEU A 147 -3.47 -11.55 -23.83
CA LEU A 147 -3.08 -10.36 -23.08
C LEU A 147 -3.39 -9.08 -23.86
N LEU A 148 -3.06 -9.07 -25.16
CA LEU A 148 -3.30 -7.94 -26.06
C LEU A 148 -4.80 -7.75 -26.35
N ASP A 149 -5.56 -8.86 -26.35
CA ASP A 149 -7.01 -8.84 -26.51
C ASP A 149 -7.75 -8.63 -25.18
N HIS A 150 -7.05 -8.52 -24.05
CA HIS A 150 -7.70 -8.31 -22.77
C HIS A 150 -8.33 -6.90 -22.77
N PRO A 151 -9.66 -6.77 -22.60
CA PRO A 151 -10.37 -5.50 -22.79
C PRO A 151 -9.86 -4.37 -21.86
N ARG A 152 -9.19 -4.72 -20.75
CA ARG A 152 -8.63 -3.77 -19.79
C ARG A 152 -7.18 -3.38 -20.03
N TYR A 153 -6.51 -3.96 -21.03
CA TYR A 153 -5.09 -3.66 -21.30
C TYR A 153 -4.91 -2.19 -21.71
N ASN A 154 -5.81 -1.66 -22.56
CA ASN A 154 -5.77 -0.27 -23.01
C ASN A 154 -6.20 0.74 -21.93
N ASP A 155 -6.93 0.31 -20.90
CA ASP A 155 -7.40 1.18 -19.82
C ASP A 155 -6.32 1.50 -18.77
N ILE A 156 -5.15 0.85 -18.88
CA ILE A 156 -4.05 0.97 -17.94
C ILE A 156 -2.93 1.76 -18.62
N LEU A 157 -3.04 3.08 -18.55
CA LEU A 157 -1.96 3.97 -18.94
C LEU A 157 -0.87 3.93 -17.86
N CYS A 158 0.29 3.35 -18.21
CA CYS A 158 1.47 3.44 -17.35
C CYS A 158 1.90 4.91 -17.22
N PRO A 159 2.18 5.42 -16.01
CA PRO A 159 2.69 6.78 -15.86
C PRO A 159 3.98 6.97 -16.65
N LYS A 160 4.10 8.05 -17.44
CA LYS A 160 5.25 8.31 -18.33
C LYS A 160 6.63 8.31 -17.66
N MET A 161 6.67 8.51 -16.34
CA MET A 161 7.87 8.57 -15.52
C MET A 161 8.18 7.24 -14.80
N CYS A 162 7.41 6.19 -15.08
CA CYS A 162 7.51 4.90 -14.45
C CYS A 162 7.54 3.79 -15.50
N GLU A 163 8.01 2.61 -15.10
CA GLU A 163 7.93 1.38 -15.87
C GLU A 163 6.85 0.48 -15.27
N CYS A 164 6.04 -0.18 -16.09
CA CYS A 164 4.99 -1.07 -15.61
C CYS A 164 5.29 -2.52 -16.00
N PHE A 165 5.32 -3.40 -15.00
CA PHE A 165 5.52 -4.84 -15.16
C PHE A 165 4.23 -5.59 -14.86
N TRP A 166 3.77 -6.36 -15.83
CA TRP A 166 2.54 -7.15 -15.71
C TRP A 166 2.86 -8.50 -15.09
N ASN A 167 2.25 -8.80 -13.95
CA ASN A 167 2.36 -10.12 -13.32
C ASN A 167 1.16 -10.96 -13.74
N LEU A 168 1.45 -12.09 -14.37
CA LEU A 168 0.46 -13.00 -14.96
C LEU A 168 0.48 -14.32 -14.19
N ASN A 169 -0.68 -14.80 -13.77
CA ASN A 169 -0.84 -16.20 -13.39
C ASN A 169 -1.35 -17.00 -14.60
N GLU A 170 -1.50 -18.32 -14.45
CA GLU A 170 -1.90 -19.22 -15.54
C GLU A 170 -3.23 -18.85 -16.23
N HIS A 171 -4.06 -18.04 -15.58
CA HIS A 171 -5.42 -17.73 -16.04
C HIS A 171 -5.74 -16.23 -16.18
N ASP A 172 -4.96 -15.32 -15.59
CA ASP A 172 -5.27 -13.87 -15.65
C ASP A 172 -4.08 -12.99 -15.24
N ILE A 173 -4.17 -11.69 -15.56
CA ILE A 173 -3.34 -10.63 -14.98
C ILE A 173 -3.70 -10.54 -13.50
N THR A 174 -2.75 -10.84 -12.63
CA THR A 174 -3.00 -10.83 -11.19
C THR A 174 -2.76 -9.47 -10.58
N TRP A 175 -1.67 -8.79 -10.95
CA TRP A 175 -1.39 -7.41 -10.55
C TRP A 175 -0.34 -6.77 -11.45
N VAL A 176 -0.28 -5.44 -11.45
CA VAL A 176 0.75 -4.65 -12.14
C VAL A 176 1.73 -4.09 -11.12
N THR A 177 3.02 -4.32 -11.31
CA THR A 177 4.05 -3.59 -10.58
C THR A 177 4.33 -2.29 -11.33
N ILE A 178 4.12 -1.15 -10.69
CA ILE A 178 4.39 0.18 -11.22
C ILE A 178 5.68 0.65 -10.56
N ASP A 179 6.75 0.68 -11.34
CA ASP A 179 8.09 1.00 -10.89
C ASP A 179 8.50 2.42 -11.25
N CYS A 180 8.58 3.27 -10.24
CA CYS A 180 8.96 4.67 -10.35
C CYS A 180 10.24 4.95 -9.53
N ASP A 181 11.08 3.94 -9.36
CA ASP A 181 12.32 4.05 -8.61
C ASP A 181 13.30 5.01 -9.31
N ASN A 182 13.93 5.88 -8.52
CA ASN A 182 14.94 6.84 -9.00
C ASN A 182 14.43 7.79 -10.13
N SER A 183 13.12 8.00 -10.25
CA SER A 183 12.52 8.91 -11.23
C SER A 183 12.60 10.39 -10.83
N GLY A 184 13.22 10.72 -9.69
CA GLY A 184 13.34 12.09 -9.19
C GLY A 184 12.04 12.67 -8.63
N LEU A 185 11.14 11.79 -8.17
CA LEU A 185 9.85 12.16 -7.60
C LEU A 185 10.00 12.88 -6.27
N ASN A 186 9.04 13.72 -5.95
CA ASN A 186 8.87 14.47 -4.73
C ASN A 186 7.36 14.61 -4.44
N ASP A 187 7.00 15.33 -3.38
CA ASP A 187 5.62 15.47 -2.91
C ASP A 187 4.64 16.09 -3.93
N TRP A 188 5.12 16.70 -5.02
CA TRP A 188 4.32 17.47 -5.98
C TRP A 188 4.15 16.80 -7.35
N ASN A 189 4.93 15.77 -7.66
CA ASN A 189 4.95 15.13 -8.99
C ASN A 189 4.76 13.61 -8.91
N LEU A 190 4.13 13.13 -7.85
CA LEU A 190 3.76 11.74 -7.69
C LEU A 190 2.86 11.25 -8.85
N PRO A 191 3.00 9.99 -9.30
CA PRO A 191 2.30 9.46 -10.48
C PRO A 191 0.82 9.19 -10.22
N THR A 192 -0.04 9.49 -11.18
CA THR A 192 -1.45 9.04 -11.15
C THR A 192 -1.48 7.54 -11.46
N LEU A 193 -1.97 6.73 -10.52
CA LEU A 193 -2.04 5.28 -10.73
C LEU A 193 -3.33 4.86 -11.44
N PRO A 194 -3.26 3.80 -12.27
CA PRO A 194 -4.44 3.16 -12.82
C PRO A 194 -5.28 2.53 -11.70
N ASN A 195 -6.61 2.48 -11.89
CA ASN A 195 -7.52 1.79 -10.97
C ASN A 195 -7.49 0.26 -11.21
N PHE A 196 -6.33 -0.34 -10.98
CA PHE A 196 -6.09 -1.77 -11.12
C PHE A 196 -5.32 -2.29 -9.91
N ARG A 197 -5.36 -3.61 -9.72
CA ARG A 197 -4.59 -4.26 -8.66
C ARG A 197 -3.11 -4.06 -8.91
N SER A 198 -2.43 -3.35 -8.02
CA SER A 198 -1.08 -2.87 -8.29
C SER A 198 -0.16 -2.93 -7.08
N SER A 199 1.14 -3.00 -7.34
CA SER A 199 2.21 -2.76 -6.37
C SER A 199 3.01 -1.57 -6.85
N LEU A 200 3.25 -0.58 -6.00
CA LEU A 200 3.93 0.66 -6.37
C LEU A 200 5.31 0.71 -5.73
N THR A 201 6.35 0.92 -6.53
CA THR A 201 7.71 1.22 -6.04
C THR A 201 8.07 2.67 -6.34
N LEU A 202 8.42 3.40 -5.28
CA LEU A 202 8.78 4.82 -5.27
C LEU A 202 10.15 5.01 -4.58
N ASN A 203 11.03 4.01 -4.64
CA ASN A 203 12.29 4.03 -3.92
C ASN A 203 13.27 5.06 -4.52
N ASN A 204 14.26 5.49 -3.74
CA ASN A 204 15.35 6.36 -4.18
C ASN A 204 14.85 7.69 -4.79
N ASN A 205 13.79 8.27 -4.22
CA ASN A 205 13.23 9.54 -4.64
C ASN A 205 13.49 10.62 -3.57
N LYS A 206 12.81 11.76 -3.68
CA LYS A 206 12.91 12.92 -2.79
C LYS A 206 11.58 13.20 -2.08
N ILE A 207 10.79 12.17 -1.82
CA ILE A 207 9.50 12.27 -1.14
C ILE A 207 9.75 12.59 0.34
N THR A 208 9.09 13.61 0.85
CA THR A 208 9.22 14.08 2.24
C THR A 208 7.98 13.79 3.07
N SER A 209 6.80 13.67 2.44
CA SER A 209 5.53 13.52 3.13
C SER A 209 4.81 12.22 2.76
N MET A 210 4.75 11.28 3.70
CA MET A 210 3.89 10.10 3.54
C MET A 210 2.42 10.49 3.41
N LYS A 211 1.97 11.57 4.07
CA LYS A 211 0.59 12.06 3.95
C LYS A 211 0.23 12.38 2.49
N LYS A 212 1.11 13.06 1.76
CA LYS A 212 0.88 13.37 0.34
C LYS A 212 0.74 12.12 -0.53
N VAL A 213 1.54 11.11 -0.24
CA VAL A 213 1.43 9.79 -0.89
C VAL A 213 0.09 9.15 -0.56
N ILE A 214 -0.34 9.12 0.70
CA ILE A 214 -1.63 8.54 1.10
C ILE A 214 -2.82 9.31 0.51
N ASP A 215 -2.80 10.65 0.54
CA ASP A 215 -3.86 11.51 -0.03
C ASP A 215 -4.05 11.22 -1.54
N GLN A 216 -2.95 10.95 -2.26
CA GLN A 216 -2.99 10.61 -3.68
C GLN A 216 -3.46 9.18 -3.97
N LEU A 217 -3.23 8.28 -3.02
CA LEU A 217 -3.58 6.86 -3.15
C LEU A 217 -4.91 6.51 -2.48
N GLU A 218 -5.63 7.50 -1.94
CA GLU A 218 -6.81 7.29 -1.11
C GLU A 218 -7.87 6.43 -1.81
N ASP A 219 -8.07 6.65 -3.11
CA ASP A 219 -9.05 5.95 -3.93
C ASP A 219 -8.56 4.59 -4.47
N HIS A 220 -7.26 4.28 -4.32
CA HIS A 220 -6.63 3.08 -4.88
C HIS A 220 -6.78 1.86 -3.98
N ASN A 221 -8.03 1.44 -3.76
CA ASN A 221 -8.36 0.32 -2.87
C ASN A 221 -7.76 -1.04 -3.28
N ASN A 222 -7.31 -1.17 -4.54
CA ASN A 222 -6.70 -2.37 -5.09
C ASN A 222 -5.16 -2.39 -4.96
N LEU A 223 -4.56 -1.37 -4.33
CA LEU A 223 -3.13 -1.30 -4.11
C LEU A 223 -2.70 -2.32 -3.07
N LEU A 224 -1.75 -3.18 -3.41
CA LEU A 224 -1.25 -4.28 -2.58
C LEU A 224 -0.05 -3.87 -1.74
N SER A 225 0.88 -3.14 -2.34
CA SER A 225 2.10 -2.72 -1.66
C SER A 225 2.58 -1.37 -2.14
N VAL A 226 3.24 -0.64 -1.23
CA VAL A 226 3.90 0.63 -1.51
C VAL A 226 5.31 0.60 -0.94
N GLN A 227 6.32 0.73 -1.79
CA GLN A 227 7.72 0.80 -1.38
C GLN A 227 8.21 2.25 -1.48
N LEU A 228 8.57 2.85 -0.35
CA LEU A 228 9.05 4.23 -0.21
C LEU A 228 10.47 4.26 0.35
N ASN A 229 11.28 3.24 0.06
CA ASN A 229 12.61 3.09 0.64
C ASN A 229 13.56 4.18 0.11
N HIS A 230 14.55 4.60 0.90
CA HIS A 230 15.54 5.61 0.51
C HIS A 230 14.92 6.94 0.04
N ASN A 231 13.94 7.44 0.78
CA ASN A 231 13.35 8.76 0.58
C ASN A 231 13.75 9.70 1.74
N LEU A 232 13.06 10.82 1.89
CA LEU A 232 13.32 11.85 2.90
C LEU A 232 12.16 11.97 3.89
N ILE A 233 11.39 10.90 4.09
CA ILE A 233 10.16 10.91 4.91
C ILE A 233 10.52 11.06 6.38
N THR A 234 9.93 12.06 7.04
CA THR A 234 10.18 12.36 8.46
C THR A 234 9.08 11.88 9.40
N SER A 235 7.89 11.59 8.87
CA SER A 235 6.73 11.15 9.66
C SER A 235 5.81 10.23 8.85
N ILE A 236 5.22 9.25 9.54
CA ILE A 236 4.19 8.36 9.00
C ILE A 236 2.82 9.03 9.13
N SER A 237 1.91 8.79 8.18
CA SER A 237 0.53 9.28 8.23
C SER A 237 -0.45 8.13 8.49
N ALA A 238 -1.54 8.42 9.20
CA ALA A 238 -2.66 7.50 9.31
C ALA A 238 -3.28 7.27 7.93
N ILE A 239 -3.75 6.05 7.68
CA ILE A 239 -4.52 5.73 6.47
C ILE A 239 -6.00 5.96 6.78
N PRO A 240 -6.72 6.79 5.99
CA PRO A 240 -8.14 7.02 6.20
C PRO A 240 -8.94 5.70 6.28
N PRO A 241 -9.94 5.61 7.17
CA PRO A 241 -10.81 4.44 7.25
C PRO A 241 -11.51 4.18 5.91
N GLY A 242 -11.40 2.95 5.40
CA GLY A 242 -12.03 2.56 4.13
C GLY A 242 -11.16 2.73 2.88
N SER A 243 -10.01 3.40 2.97
CA SER A 243 -9.04 3.55 1.88
C SER A 243 -8.02 2.41 1.88
N LEU A 244 -7.37 2.16 0.74
CA LEU A 244 -6.27 1.18 0.60
C LEU A 244 -6.60 -0.21 1.15
N LYS A 245 -7.83 -0.70 0.89
CA LYS A 245 -8.37 -1.93 1.52
C LYS A 245 -7.51 -3.18 1.32
N MET A 246 -6.81 -3.29 0.18
CA MET A 246 -5.97 -4.45 -0.14
C MET A 246 -4.49 -4.27 0.24
N LEU A 247 -4.12 -3.14 0.85
CA LEU A 247 -2.73 -2.85 1.18
C LEU A 247 -2.23 -3.80 2.26
N SER A 248 -1.20 -4.58 1.92
CA SER A 248 -0.59 -5.60 2.77
C SER A 248 0.87 -5.31 3.07
N SER A 249 1.53 -4.35 2.40
CA SER A 249 2.93 -4.03 2.69
C SER A 249 3.26 -2.55 2.45
N ILE A 250 3.99 -1.96 3.40
CA ILE A 250 4.56 -0.61 3.33
C ILE A 250 6.05 -0.70 3.65
N GLY A 251 6.90 -0.37 2.67
CA GLY A 251 8.34 -0.23 2.87
C GLY A 251 8.71 1.22 3.13
N LEU A 252 9.37 1.52 4.25
CA LEU A 252 9.85 2.85 4.64
C LEU A 252 11.33 2.81 5.04
N GLN A 253 12.10 1.85 4.53
CA GLN A 253 13.50 1.69 4.89
C GLN A 253 14.33 2.91 4.53
N ASN A 254 15.38 3.19 5.30
CA ASN A 254 16.36 4.25 5.01
C ASN A 254 15.72 5.63 4.74
N ASN A 255 14.73 5.99 5.55
CA ASN A 255 14.12 7.32 5.57
C ASN A 255 14.68 8.15 6.75
N ARG A 256 13.98 9.24 7.11
CA ARG A 256 14.37 10.16 8.20
C ARG A 256 13.39 10.11 9.36
N LEU A 257 12.76 8.95 9.60
CA LEU A 257 11.84 8.78 10.72
C LEU A 257 12.64 8.79 12.02
N THR A 258 12.21 9.61 12.98
CA THR A 258 12.82 9.70 14.32
C THR A 258 11.87 9.24 15.42
N GLN A 259 10.56 9.37 15.19
CA GLN A 259 9.50 8.99 16.12
C GLN A 259 8.31 8.42 15.36
N LEU A 260 7.49 7.62 16.04
CA LEU A 260 6.31 6.97 15.46
C LEU A 260 5.09 7.31 16.32
N ASP A 261 4.13 8.05 15.76
CA ASP A 261 2.89 8.38 16.46
C ASP A 261 2.08 7.09 16.77
N PRO A 262 1.79 6.78 18.06
CA PRO A 262 1.04 5.60 18.46
C PRO A 262 -0.34 5.51 17.82
N MET A 263 -1.04 6.62 17.62
CA MET A 263 -2.37 6.62 17.00
C MET A 263 -2.29 6.29 15.51
N VAL A 264 -1.26 6.80 14.83
CA VAL A 264 -1.01 6.48 13.42
C VAL A 264 -0.66 5.00 13.27
N ILE A 265 0.26 4.51 14.09
CA ILE A 265 0.71 3.12 14.02
C ILE A 265 -0.42 2.15 14.40
N GLU A 266 -1.23 2.48 15.40
CA GLU A 266 -2.44 1.75 15.72
C GLU A 266 -3.38 1.63 14.50
N SER A 267 -3.60 2.73 13.77
CA SER A 267 -4.43 2.73 12.57
C SER A 267 -3.88 1.80 11.47
N LEU A 268 -2.56 1.66 11.37
CA LEU A 268 -1.90 0.74 10.46
C LEU A 268 -2.08 -0.72 10.91
N PHE A 269 -1.80 -1.02 12.19
CA PHE A 269 -1.84 -2.39 12.71
C PHE A 269 -3.26 -2.97 12.87
N ARG A 270 -4.31 -2.14 12.89
CA ARG A 270 -5.69 -2.62 12.75
C ARG A 270 -5.94 -3.35 11.42
N ARG A 271 -5.09 -3.15 10.41
CA ARG A 271 -5.16 -3.88 9.14
C ARG A 271 -4.44 -5.22 9.28
N LYS A 272 -5.23 -6.29 9.28
CA LYS A 272 -4.70 -7.66 9.38
C LYS A 272 -3.72 -7.94 8.25
N GLY A 273 -2.53 -8.44 8.60
CA GLY A 273 -1.50 -8.82 7.63
C GLY A 273 -0.75 -7.67 6.98
N LEU A 274 -0.90 -6.42 7.46
CA LEU A 274 -0.07 -5.31 6.98
C LEU A 274 1.37 -5.45 7.49
N GLU A 275 2.30 -5.66 6.57
CA GLU A 275 3.73 -5.60 6.83
C GLU A 275 4.20 -4.14 6.78
N LEU A 276 4.91 -3.72 7.82
CA LEU A 276 5.57 -2.42 7.89
C LEU A 276 7.07 -2.64 8.06
N ASP A 277 7.88 -2.01 7.22
CA ASP A 277 9.33 -2.09 7.30
C ASP A 277 9.92 -0.69 7.55
N LEU A 278 10.61 -0.54 8.68
CA LEU A 278 11.17 0.73 9.15
C LEU A 278 12.70 0.69 9.25
N ASP A 279 13.36 -0.33 8.71
CA ASP A 279 14.80 -0.50 8.90
C ASP A 279 15.62 0.69 8.38
N GLY A 280 16.78 0.96 8.99
CA GLY A 280 17.65 2.07 8.59
C GLY A 280 17.11 3.48 8.85
N ASN A 281 16.03 3.63 9.63
CA ASN A 281 15.59 4.94 10.14
C ASN A 281 16.31 5.30 11.46
N SER A 282 16.33 6.58 11.81
CA SER A 282 16.95 7.08 13.05
C SER A 282 15.95 7.15 14.22
N LEU A 283 15.17 6.09 14.42
CA LEU A 283 14.14 6.03 15.45
C LEU A 283 14.75 6.16 16.85
N SER A 284 14.22 7.00 17.74
CA SER A 284 14.70 7.05 19.14
C SER A 284 14.13 5.88 19.96
N CYS A 285 14.99 5.14 20.67
CA CYS A 285 14.58 4.13 21.66
C CYS A 285 14.10 4.80 22.96
N GLY A 286 12.95 5.46 22.91
CA GLY A 286 12.31 6.10 24.08
C GLY A 286 11.03 5.41 24.54
N CYS A 287 10.38 5.97 25.56
CA CYS A 287 9.09 5.47 26.06
C CYS A 287 7.97 5.56 25.02
N HIS A 288 8.08 6.50 24.09
CA HIS A 288 7.16 6.61 22.97
C HIS A 288 7.17 5.34 22.10
N LEU A 289 8.34 4.92 21.62
CA LEU A 289 8.48 3.71 20.79
C LEU A 289 8.18 2.43 21.58
N TYR A 290 8.47 2.41 22.88
CA TYR A 290 8.04 1.34 23.79
C TYR A 290 6.51 1.16 23.78
N HIS A 291 5.73 2.25 23.87
CA HIS A 291 4.28 2.17 23.81
C HIS A 291 3.77 1.67 22.46
N VAL A 292 4.37 2.14 21.36
CA VAL A 292 4.05 1.66 20.01
C VAL A 292 4.29 0.15 19.90
N ASN A 293 5.44 -0.33 20.38
CA ASN A 293 5.77 -1.75 20.37
C ASN A 293 4.80 -2.58 21.22
N ARG A 294 4.37 -2.06 22.37
CA ARG A 294 3.39 -2.74 23.21
C ARG A 294 2.01 -2.83 22.56
N LEU A 295 1.56 -1.76 21.89
CA LEU A 295 0.34 -1.76 21.10
C LEU A 295 0.43 -2.82 20.00
N TYR A 296 1.54 -2.86 19.26
CA TYR A 296 1.80 -3.88 18.24
C TYR A 296 1.67 -5.30 18.80
N LEU A 297 2.35 -5.59 19.92
CA LEU A 297 2.29 -6.90 20.57
C LEU A 297 0.87 -7.30 21.01
N THR A 298 0.07 -6.34 21.46
CA THR A 298 -1.33 -6.59 21.85
C THR A 298 -2.19 -6.91 20.63
N TYR A 299 -2.06 -6.14 19.55
CA TYR A 299 -2.72 -6.46 18.29
C TYR A 299 -2.34 -7.83 17.74
N CYS A 300 -1.07 -8.20 17.89
CA CYS A 300 -0.55 -9.48 17.47
C CYS A 300 -1.10 -10.66 18.28
N SER A 301 -1.26 -10.52 19.59
CA SER A 301 -1.85 -11.58 20.41
C SER A 301 -3.30 -11.87 20.06
N ASP A 302 -4.06 -10.85 19.65
CA ASP A 302 -5.49 -10.97 19.35
C ASP A 302 -5.78 -11.74 18.06
N ILE A 303 -4.82 -11.80 17.13
CA ILE A 303 -5.01 -12.45 15.83
C ILE A 303 -4.85 -13.99 15.92
N GLY A 304 -4.29 -14.51 17.02
CA GLY A 304 -4.19 -15.95 17.28
C GLY A 304 -3.28 -16.74 16.33
N GLU A 305 -2.59 -16.05 15.41
CA GLU A 305 -1.61 -16.63 14.51
C GLU A 305 -0.19 -16.48 15.08
N ASN A 306 0.63 -17.52 14.84
CA ASN A 306 2.04 -17.65 15.22
C ASN A 306 2.87 -16.42 14.82
N PRO A 307 3.98 -16.14 15.54
CA PRO A 307 4.27 -14.80 16.03
C PRO A 307 4.31 -13.77 14.89
N CYS A 308 3.88 -12.56 15.22
CA CYS A 308 4.14 -11.32 14.50
C CYS A 308 5.65 -11.03 14.30
N ILE A 309 6.33 -11.90 13.56
CA ILE A 309 7.66 -11.74 13.01
C ILE A 309 7.48 -10.86 11.77
N SER A 310 7.03 -9.63 11.99
CA SER A 310 7.01 -8.62 10.95
C SER A 310 8.39 -8.01 10.80
N LYS A 311 8.62 -7.39 9.65
CA LYS A 311 9.80 -6.56 9.39
C LYS A 311 9.92 -5.41 10.40
N TYR A 312 8.80 -4.93 10.96
CA TYR A 312 8.77 -3.93 12.04
C TYR A 312 9.56 -4.39 13.26
N MET A 313 9.40 -5.65 13.72
CA MET A 313 10.13 -6.12 14.90
C MET A 313 11.65 -6.15 14.71
N HIS A 314 12.11 -6.36 13.48
CA HIS A 314 13.54 -6.40 13.14
C HIS A 314 14.15 -5.02 12.93
N SER A 315 13.30 -3.99 12.82
CA SER A 315 13.77 -2.61 12.69
C SER A 315 14.51 -2.21 13.96
N ARG A 316 15.51 -1.34 13.81
CA ARG A 316 16.37 -0.88 14.91
C ARG A 316 16.04 0.56 15.28
N CYS A 317 16.14 0.86 16.57
CA CYS A 317 16.12 2.22 17.10
C CYS A 317 17.49 2.57 17.69
N ILE A 318 17.76 3.85 17.89
CA ILE A 318 18.96 4.40 18.48
C ILE A 318 18.67 4.74 19.95
N SER A 319 19.42 4.13 20.85
CA SER A 319 19.36 4.40 22.29
C SER A 319 19.88 5.81 22.61
N GLU A 320 19.10 6.58 23.37
CA GLU A 320 19.48 7.95 23.75
C GLU A 320 20.70 8.00 24.67
N SER A 321 20.95 6.93 25.45
CA SER A 321 22.01 6.91 26.46
C SER A 321 23.39 6.57 25.91
N ASP A 322 23.46 5.67 24.93
CA ASP A 322 24.73 5.13 24.40
C ASP A 322 24.82 5.13 22.86
N ASN A 323 23.83 5.72 22.17
CA ASN A 323 23.76 5.83 20.71
C ASN A 323 23.88 4.47 19.99
N LYS A 324 23.60 3.36 20.68
CA LYS A 324 23.61 2.02 20.08
C LYS A 324 22.31 1.73 19.38
N GLN A 325 22.39 0.97 18.30
CA GLN A 325 21.23 0.44 17.63
C GLN A 325 20.71 -0.78 18.40
N ILE A 326 19.45 -0.72 18.83
CA ILE A 326 18.74 -1.79 19.54
C ILE A 326 17.56 -2.21 18.66
N PRO A 327 17.36 -3.51 18.40
CA PRO A 327 16.18 -3.97 17.69
C PRO A 327 14.92 -3.75 18.55
N ILE A 328 13.80 -3.39 17.89
CA ILE A 328 12.57 -2.98 18.58
C ILE A 328 12.03 -4.09 19.50
N TYR A 329 12.17 -5.36 19.15
CA TYR A 329 11.71 -6.46 19.99
C TYR A 329 12.41 -6.55 21.36
N GLU A 330 13.63 -6.02 21.51
CA GLU A 330 14.37 -6.00 22.78
C GLU A 330 13.92 -4.89 23.73
N MET A 331 13.14 -3.93 23.25
CA MET A 331 12.67 -2.78 24.05
C MET A 331 11.72 -3.16 25.20
N ASN A 332 11.20 -4.40 25.22
CA ASN A 332 10.27 -4.87 26.26
C ASN A 332 10.86 -4.81 27.68
N ASN A 333 12.19 -4.69 27.80
CA ASN A 333 12.93 -4.66 29.06
C ASN A 333 13.29 -3.24 29.55
N LEU A 334 12.83 -2.16 28.89
CA LEU A 334 13.03 -0.80 29.43
C LEU A 334 12.18 -0.59 30.71
N GLU A 335 12.81 -0.76 31.88
CA GLU A 335 12.15 -0.59 33.18
C GLU A 335 11.64 0.84 33.41
N GLY A 336 12.35 1.86 32.88
CA GLY A 336 11.98 3.27 33.06
C GLY A 336 10.60 3.62 32.49
N CYS A 337 10.20 3.01 31.36
CA CYS A 337 8.93 3.33 30.70
C CYS A 337 7.72 2.61 31.30
N LYS A 338 7.93 1.62 32.19
CA LYS A 338 6.83 0.97 32.91
C LYS A 338 6.23 1.87 33.98
N GLN A 339 7.04 2.74 34.60
CA GLN A 339 6.60 3.58 35.72
C GLN A 339 5.62 4.68 35.30
N GLU A 340 5.74 5.22 34.08
CA GLU A 340 4.88 6.31 33.60
C GLU A 340 3.41 5.87 33.45
N GLN A 341 3.16 4.62 33.05
CA GLN A 341 1.79 4.09 32.97
C GLN A 341 1.15 3.84 34.33
N ILE A 342 1.95 3.42 35.32
CA ILE A 342 1.45 3.21 36.68
C ILE A 342 0.93 4.53 37.24
N GLY A 343 1.60 5.65 36.95
CA GLY A 343 1.12 6.99 37.32
C GLY A 343 -0.26 7.33 36.74
N ILE A 344 -0.48 7.05 35.45
CA ILE A 344 -1.79 7.32 34.80
C ILE A 344 -2.90 6.46 35.40
N VAL A 345 -2.64 5.17 35.61
CA VAL A 345 -3.62 4.24 36.20
C VAL A 345 -3.94 4.63 37.64
N ILE A 346 -2.93 4.98 38.44
CA ILE A 346 -3.11 5.47 39.82
C ILE A 346 -3.95 6.75 39.81
N ASN A 347 -3.64 7.72 38.95
CA ASN A 347 -4.40 8.96 38.86
C ASN A 347 -5.87 8.73 38.46
N TYR A 348 -6.13 7.77 37.57
CA TYR A 348 -7.50 7.38 37.22
C TYR A 348 -8.24 6.74 38.40
N TRP A 349 -7.64 5.80 39.12
CA TRP A 349 -8.26 5.20 40.29
C TRP A 349 -8.46 6.20 41.44
N ILE A 350 -7.55 7.16 41.62
CA ILE A 350 -7.73 8.28 42.54
C ILE A 350 -8.94 9.11 42.13
N LEU A 351 -9.07 9.46 40.85
CA LEU A 351 -10.23 10.21 40.34
C LEU A 351 -11.54 9.43 40.57
N VAL A 352 -11.57 8.13 40.26
CA VAL A 352 -12.72 7.26 40.51
C VAL A 352 -13.05 7.20 42.01
N ALA A 353 -12.06 7.04 42.88
CA ALA A 353 -12.24 7.02 44.32
C ALA A 353 -12.79 8.35 44.85
N VAL A 354 -12.32 9.49 44.32
CA VAL A 354 -12.85 10.83 44.66
C VAL A 354 -14.31 10.95 44.24
N ILE A 355 -14.66 10.53 43.02
CA ILE A 355 -16.04 10.56 42.52
C ILE A 355 -16.95 9.67 43.39
N LEU A 356 -16.52 8.45 43.71
CA LEU A 356 -17.27 7.54 44.59
C LEU A 356 -17.42 8.10 46.01
N GLY A 357 -16.38 8.76 46.54
CA GLY A 357 -16.43 9.46 47.81
C GLY A 357 -17.50 10.56 47.81
N PHE A 358 -17.54 11.38 46.76
CA PHE A 358 -18.58 12.40 46.60
C PHE A 358 -19.99 11.80 46.51
N LEU A 359 -20.17 10.72 45.77
CA LEU A 359 -21.47 10.03 45.65
C LEU A 359 -21.93 9.46 47.00
N ASN A 360 -21.01 8.91 47.80
CA ASN A 360 -21.33 8.43 49.15
C ASN A 360 -21.77 9.56 50.08
N ILE A 361 -21.11 10.72 50.02
CA ILE A 361 -21.51 11.89 50.82
C ILE A 361 -22.93 12.34 50.45
N ILE A 362 -23.25 12.38 49.15
CA ILE A 362 -24.60 12.71 48.67
C ILE A 362 -25.62 11.68 49.16
N ALA A 363 -25.31 10.39 49.06
CA ALA A 363 -26.21 9.32 49.51
C ALA A 363 -26.51 9.39 51.01
N VAL A 364 -25.47 9.61 51.85
CA VAL A 364 -25.65 9.81 53.29
C VAL A 364 -26.50 11.03 53.58
N GLY A 365 -26.27 12.15 52.87
CA GLY A 365 -27.09 13.36 52.99
C GLY A 365 -28.57 13.11 52.68
N LEU A 366 -28.87 12.37 51.60
CA LEU A 366 -30.24 12.01 51.23
C LEU A 366 -30.89 11.07 52.26
N ILE A 367 -30.15 10.10 52.81
CA ILE A 367 -30.66 9.20 53.85
C ILE A 367 -31.04 9.99 55.11
N ILE A 368 -30.20 10.94 55.53
CA ILE A 368 -30.48 11.81 56.68
C ILE A 368 -31.75 12.64 56.42
N ASP A 369 -31.87 13.25 55.24
CA ASP A 369 -33.03 14.06 54.88
C ASP A 369 -34.33 13.22 54.89
N ILE A 370 -34.29 11.99 54.37
CA ILE A 370 -35.40 11.03 54.44
C ILE A 370 -35.76 10.68 55.89
N ILE A 371 -34.77 10.40 56.75
CA ILE A 371 -35.01 10.09 58.18
C ILE A 371 -35.67 11.28 58.88
N LEU A 372 -35.23 12.51 58.61
CA LEU A 372 -35.82 13.73 59.17
C LEU A 372 -37.26 13.92 58.70
N ILE A 373 -37.54 13.73 57.40
CA ILE A 373 -38.90 13.79 56.85
C ILE A 373 -39.81 12.75 57.52
N LEU A 374 -39.34 11.52 57.69
CA LEU A 374 -40.11 10.44 58.33
C LEU A 374 -40.34 10.68 59.82
N SER A 375 -39.40 11.33 60.52
CA SER A 375 -39.54 11.73 61.92
C SER A 375 -40.60 12.83 62.09
N ASP A 376 -40.58 13.85 61.25
CA ASP A 376 -41.53 14.96 61.32
C ASP A 376 -42.96 14.53 60.94
N TYR A 377 -43.10 13.53 60.06
CA TYR A 377 -44.40 12.96 59.69
C TYR A 377 -45.17 12.33 60.87
N LYS A 378 -44.49 12.03 61.99
CA LYS A 378 -45.07 11.33 63.14
C LYS A 378 -45.73 12.22 64.21
N GLY A 379 -45.78 13.55 64.11
CA GLY A 379 -46.62 14.23 65.11
C GLY A 379 -46.70 15.74 65.25
N THR A 380 -46.04 16.62 64.49
CA THR A 380 -46.28 18.06 64.65
C THR A 380 -46.23 18.84 63.33
N LYS A 381 -47.25 19.67 63.10
CA LYS A 381 -47.41 20.56 61.94
C LYS A 381 -46.45 21.77 61.98
N ASN A 382 -45.15 21.55 62.16
CA ASN A 382 -44.19 22.64 62.04
C ASN A 382 -43.56 22.65 60.64
N THR A 383 -43.67 23.81 59.99
CA THR A 383 -43.22 24.11 58.63
C THR A 383 -41.69 24.20 58.56
N ARG A 384 -41.00 23.06 58.55
CA ARG A 384 -39.59 23.04 58.11
C ARG A 384 -39.51 22.93 56.58
N ARG A 385 -38.64 23.75 55.98
CA ARG A 385 -38.25 23.62 54.58
C ARG A 385 -37.22 22.50 54.45
N PRO A 386 -37.38 21.57 53.49
CA PRO A 386 -36.46 20.45 53.32
C PRO A 386 -35.06 20.96 52.96
N MET A 387 -34.03 20.27 53.45
CA MET A 387 -32.63 20.61 53.21
C MET A 387 -32.30 20.53 51.70
N LEU A 388 -33.05 19.71 50.96
CA LEU A 388 -33.05 19.62 49.50
C LEU A 388 -33.18 20.98 48.80
N ASP A 389 -34.01 21.92 49.29
CA ASP A 389 -34.15 23.26 48.69
C ASP A 389 -32.86 24.08 48.80
N TYR A 390 -32.09 23.87 49.87
CA TYR A 390 -30.82 24.55 50.09
C TYR A 390 -29.73 24.01 49.16
N ILE A 391 -29.72 22.69 48.94
CA ILE A 391 -28.78 22.02 48.05
C ILE A 391 -29.10 22.34 46.58
N VAL A 392 -30.38 22.32 46.18
CA VAL A 392 -30.83 22.71 44.83
C VAL A 392 -30.48 24.18 44.55
N GLY A 393 -30.64 25.06 45.54
CA GLY A 393 -30.25 26.47 45.44
C GLY A 393 -28.74 26.73 45.35
N TRP A 394 -27.90 25.75 45.71
CA TRP A 394 -26.44 25.83 45.63
C TRP A 394 -25.90 25.26 44.31
N ILE A 395 -26.44 24.13 43.86
CA ILE A 395 -25.99 23.44 42.63
C ILE A 395 -26.43 24.21 41.37
N SER A 396 -27.54 24.93 41.43
CA SER A 396 -27.98 25.77 40.31
C SER A 396 -28.33 27.18 40.78
N PRO A 397 -27.37 28.13 40.73
CA PRO A 397 -27.64 29.54 40.95
C PRO A 397 -28.78 30.07 40.04
N SER A 398 -28.93 29.46 38.87
CA SER A 398 -29.94 29.80 37.86
C SER A 398 -31.38 29.46 38.28
N PHE A 399 -31.60 28.57 39.26
CA PHE A 399 -32.95 28.23 39.73
C PHE A 399 -33.51 29.19 40.79
N LYS A 400 -32.71 30.13 41.32
CA LYS A 400 -33.19 31.19 42.24
C LYS A 400 -34.21 32.15 41.59
N SER A 401 -34.38 32.13 40.27
CA SER A 401 -35.31 32.99 39.55
C SER A 401 -36.78 32.52 39.58
N LEU A 402 -37.09 31.29 40.01
CA LEU A 402 -38.46 30.74 39.90
C LEU A 402 -39.24 30.68 41.22
N SER A 403 -38.60 30.86 42.39
CA SER A 403 -39.25 30.67 43.69
C SER A 403 -39.59 31.95 44.47
N GLY A 404 -39.46 33.14 43.87
CA GLY A 404 -39.63 34.40 44.59
C GLY A 404 -40.32 35.50 43.81
N LYS A 405 -41.65 35.43 43.67
CA LYS A 405 -42.56 36.60 43.69
C LYS A 405 -44.02 36.16 43.62
N GLU A 406 -44.55 35.72 44.75
CA GLU A 406 -45.97 35.87 45.04
C GLU A 406 -46.12 37.21 45.77
N LYS A 407 -46.24 38.31 45.00
CA LYS A 407 -46.72 39.60 45.50
C LYS A 407 -47.34 40.40 44.35
N ASN A 408 -48.64 40.63 44.54
CA ASN A 408 -49.51 41.61 43.92
C ASN A 408 -50.03 41.33 42.50
N GLU A 409 -51.33 40.98 42.49
CA GLU A 409 -52.31 41.35 41.46
C GLU A 409 -52.14 42.82 41.06
N ASN A 410 -51.45 43.09 39.94
CA ASN A 410 -51.74 44.22 39.04
C ASN A 410 -50.90 44.26 37.75
N GLU A 411 -50.02 43.30 37.45
CA GLU A 411 -49.35 43.21 36.14
C GLU A 411 -49.85 42.01 35.32
N LYS A 412 -51.13 42.05 34.92
CA LYS A 412 -51.69 41.13 33.91
C LYS A 412 -51.37 41.57 32.46
N GLY A 413 -50.60 42.64 32.27
CA GLY A 413 -50.37 43.26 30.96
C GLY A 413 -48.96 43.13 30.35
N LYS A 414 -48.02 42.40 30.96
CA LYS A 414 -46.64 42.31 30.46
C LYS A 414 -46.13 40.92 30.07
N LEU A 415 -46.89 39.86 30.35
CA LEU A 415 -46.48 38.49 30.02
C LEU A 415 -46.84 38.06 28.59
N GLU A 416 -47.63 38.86 27.85
CA GLU A 416 -47.92 38.60 26.43
C GLU A 416 -46.79 39.00 25.48
N ASN A 417 -45.83 39.83 25.92
CA ASN A 417 -44.71 40.28 25.07
C ASN A 417 -43.47 39.37 25.11
N VAL A 418 -43.39 38.40 26.01
CA VAL A 418 -42.23 37.47 26.09
C VAL A 418 -42.50 36.16 25.35
N MET A 419 -43.76 35.76 25.20
CA MET A 419 -44.15 34.56 24.44
C MET A 419 -44.21 34.77 22.91
N SER A 420 -44.13 36.02 22.42
CA SER A 420 -43.98 36.30 20.99
C SER A 420 -42.53 36.14 20.51
N TYR A 421 -41.54 36.35 21.38
CA TYR A 421 -40.12 36.28 21.01
C TYR A 421 -39.58 34.84 20.91
N LEU A 422 -40.22 33.88 21.57
CA LEU A 422 -39.85 32.45 21.52
C LEU A 422 -40.61 31.65 20.45
N ARG A 423 -41.52 32.28 19.70
CA ARG A 423 -42.24 31.63 18.60
C ARG A 423 -41.56 31.84 17.23
N ASP A 424 -40.54 32.71 17.14
CA ASP A 424 -39.84 33.04 15.88
C ASP A 424 -38.49 32.32 15.67
N THR A 425 -38.02 31.48 16.59
CA THR A 425 -36.73 30.77 16.43
C THR A 425 -36.83 29.34 15.89
N SER A 426 -37.99 28.90 15.38
CA SER A 426 -38.17 27.56 14.77
C SER A 426 -38.23 27.56 13.23
N ALA A 427 -37.88 28.67 12.56
CA ALA A 427 -37.81 28.76 11.10
C ALA A 427 -36.38 29.00 10.59
N MET A 428 -35.47 28.07 10.82
CA MET A 428 -34.23 27.95 10.03
C MET A 428 -34.22 26.61 9.29
N ARG A 429 -34.87 26.60 8.12
CA ARG A 429 -34.60 25.61 7.06
C ARG A 429 -33.28 25.98 6.38
N PRO A 430 -32.39 25.02 6.07
CA PRO A 430 -31.28 25.28 5.17
C PRO A 430 -31.83 25.47 3.75
N THR A 431 -31.70 26.67 3.21
CA THR A 431 -31.89 26.97 1.80
C THR A 431 -30.82 26.27 0.97
N ARG A 432 -31.26 25.21 0.31
CA ARG A 432 -30.59 24.53 -0.80
C ARG A 432 -30.42 25.54 -1.94
N GLN A 433 -29.18 26.00 -2.19
CA GLN A 433 -28.84 26.75 -3.40
C GLN A 433 -29.00 25.84 -4.62
N ARG A 434 -30.07 26.08 -5.37
CA ARG A 434 -30.28 25.58 -6.73
C ARG A 434 -29.72 26.64 -7.68
N GLY A 435 -28.51 26.42 -8.17
CA GLY A 435 -28.01 27.09 -9.36
C GLY A 435 -28.68 26.48 -10.60
N SER A 436 -29.30 27.31 -11.43
CA SER A 436 -30.03 26.89 -12.61
C SER A 436 -29.09 26.66 -13.81
N THR A 437 -29.30 25.51 -14.45
CA THR A 437 -29.41 25.29 -15.89
C THR A 437 -28.41 25.96 -16.86
N LYS A 438 -27.61 25.13 -17.52
CA LYS A 438 -27.54 25.12 -19.00
C LYS A 438 -27.85 23.72 -19.53
N ARG A 439 -28.69 23.70 -20.56
CA ARG A 439 -29.25 22.57 -21.32
C ARG A 439 -28.26 22.04 -22.38
N LEU A 440 -28.70 20.91 -22.97
CA LEU A 440 -28.22 20.12 -24.12
C LEU A 440 -27.31 18.95 -23.67
N SER A 441 -27.56 17.68 -24.03
CA SER A 441 -28.44 17.08 -25.03
C SER A 441 -28.75 15.61 -24.69
N THR A 442 -29.93 15.20 -25.15
CA THR A 442 -30.54 13.86 -25.28
C THR A 442 -29.66 12.79 -25.96
N TYR A 443 -29.62 11.54 -25.45
CA TYR A 443 -30.24 10.30 -26.00
C TYR A 443 -29.79 9.01 -25.25
N PRO A 444 -30.41 7.80 -25.47
CA PRO A 444 -30.73 6.81 -24.43
C PRO A 444 -29.69 5.66 -24.40
N GLY A 445 -29.50 4.94 -23.29
CA GLY A 445 -30.34 3.82 -22.86
C GLY A 445 -30.02 2.55 -23.65
N PHE A 446 -29.41 1.54 -23.02
CA PHE A 446 -29.69 0.13 -23.25
C PHE A 446 -29.19 -0.70 -22.05
N TYR A 447 -30.14 -1.43 -21.45
CA TYR A 447 -29.90 -2.66 -20.71
C TYR A 447 -29.73 -3.78 -21.75
N ASP A 448 -28.65 -4.54 -21.64
CA ASP A 448 -28.63 -6.01 -21.58
C ASP A 448 -27.29 -6.47 -20.98
#